data_AF-A0A0C2FMZ3-F1
#
_entry.id   AF-A0A0C2FMZ3-F1
#
_cell.length_a   1.000
_cell.length_b   1.000
_cell.length_c   1.000
_cell.angle_alpha   90.00
_cell.angle_beta   90.00
_cell.angle_gamma   90.00
#
_symmetry.space_group_name_H-M   'P 1'
#
loop_
_entity.id
_entity.type
_entity.pdbx_description
1 polymer ?
#
loop_
_entity_poly.entity_id
_entity_poly.type
_entity_poly.pdbx_seq_one_letter_code
_entity_poly.pdbx_strand_id
1 'polypeptide(L)'
;MFSNKFETIHLTTAIGKAADMWSFGTILFEILFRRKYVEVEDYYDSAGEDDVLICEKADDVLLANPPVVPEDREIHADLRGLIQKCWDNVDNRPDISRARKITDATLKMYVEASIFKRIQLVLCRSGSLVDQMIKNMEEYTNGLEELVKRRTGLLEEAQKKADELLSELLPKSVAEELKVGRRVDAKNYKSASILYSDIVGFTSLCSESEPMEVVALLSGMFQKFDHIISVHNGYKVRKPSLHLAQR
;
A
#
# COMPACT_ATOMS: atom_id res chain seq x y z
N MET A 1 4.34 -10.14 -27.07
CA MET A 1 4.96 -11.19 -26.24
C MET A 1 5.74 -10.51 -25.13
N PHE A 2 5.09 -10.23 -24.00
CA PHE A 2 5.78 -9.73 -22.81
C PHE A 2 6.43 -10.92 -22.11
N SER A 3 7.76 -10.97 -22.21
CA SER A 3 8.55 -11.99 -21.54
C SER A 3 8.54 -11.68 -20.04
N ASN A 4 7.89 -12.54 -19.25
CA ASN A 4 7.96 -12.53 -17.80
C ASN A 4 9.41 -12.82 -17.39
N LYS A 5 10.20 -11.78 -17.22
CA LYS A 5 11.39 -11.85 -16.36
C LYS A 5 10.87 -11.92 -14.93
N PHE A 6 10.63 -13.14 -14.45
CA PHE A 6 10.81 -13.39 -13.03
C PHE A 6 12.24 -12.94 -12.71
N GLU A 7 12.37 -11.80 -12.04
CA GLU A 7 13.60 -11.46 -11.34
C GLU A 7 13.86 -12.61 -10.37
N THR A 8 14.80 -13.48 -10.72
CA THR A 8 15.42 -14.39 -9.79
C THR A 8 16.13 -13.52 -8.76
N ILE A 9 15.42 -13.13 -7.71
CA ILE A 9 16.03 -12.49 -6.55
C ILE A 9 17.08 -13.48 -6.06
N HIS A 10 18.36 -13.15 -6.23
CA HIS A 10 19.47 -13.88 -5.65
C HIS A 10 19.41 -13.70 -4.13
N LEU A 11 18.42 -14.30 -3.49
CA LEU A 11 18.26 -14.28 -2.05
C LEU A 11 19.34 -15.16 -1.44
N THR A 12 20.16 -14.50 -0.63
CA THR A 12 21.24 -15.01 0.24
C THR A 12 22.56 -15.37 -0.43
N THR A 13 23.43 -14.36 -0.54
CA THR A 13 24.89 -14.54 -0.38
C THR A 13 25.19 -15.31 0.91
N ALA A 14 26.37 -15.95 0.99
CA ALA A 14 26.79 -16.68 2.20
C ALA A 14 26.67 -15.84 3.49
N ILE A 15 26.87 -14.53 3.36
CA ILE A 15 26.67 -13.51 4.40
C ILE A 15 25.20 -13.44 4.85
N GLY A 16 24.24 -13.45 3.91
CA GLY A 16 22.81 -13.45 4.23
C GLY A 16 22.38 -14.70 4.99
N LYS A 17 22.87 -15.88 4.59
CA LYS A 17 22.57 -17.13 5.32
C LYS A 17 23.11 -17.11 6.75
N ALA A 18 24.31 -16.56 6.92
CA ALA A 18 24.90 -16.40 8.24
C ALA A 18 24.12 -15.37 9.10
N ALA A 19 23.62 -14.30 8.50
CA ALA A 19 22.78 -13.31 9.17
C ALA A 19 21.43 -13.92 9.61
N ASP A 20 20.77 -14.67 8.73
CA ASP A 20 19.54 -15.40 9.06
C ASP A 20 19.74 -16.34 10.24
N MET A 21 20.88 -17.04 10.29
CA MET A 21 21.17 -17.97 11.38
C MET A 21 21.45 -17.29 12.72
N TRP A 22 21.97 -16.07 12.68
CA TRP A 22 22.15 -15.26 13.86
C TRP A 22 20.79 -14.76 14.40
N SER A 23 19.91 -14.28 13.51
CA SER A 23 18.53 -13.90 13.86
C SER A 23 17.73 -15.09 14.41
N PHE A 24 17.91 -16.28 13.83
CA PHE A 24 17.32 -17.51 14.34
C PHE A 24 17.77 -17.82 15.77
N GLY A 25 19.05 -17.66 16.09
CA GLY A 25 19.57 -17.84 17.46
C GLY A 25 18.94 -16.87 18.46
N THR A 26 18.74 -15.61 18.05
CA THR A 26 18.07 -14.57 18.84
C THR A 26 16.61 -14.94 19.11
N ILE A 27 15.84 -15.28 18.08
CA ILE A 27 14.43 -15.68 18.24
C ILE A 27 14.31 -16.94 19.11
N LEU A 28 15.19 -17.92 18.91
CA LEU A 28 15.18 -19.15 19.68
C LEU A 28 15.49 -18.88 21.17
N PHE A 29 16.41 -17.98 21.47
CA PHE A 29 16.68 -17.51 22.82
C PHE A 29 15.45 -16.82 23.44
N GLU A 30 14.80 -15.89 22.72
CA GLU A 30 13.61 -15.20 23.21
C GLU A 30 12.46 -16.16 23.53
N ILE A 31 12.26 -17.18 22.69
CA ILE A 31 11.22 -18.21 22.90
C ILE A 31 11.53 -19.06 24.14
N LEU A 32 12.77 -19.56 24.28
CA LEU A 32 13.14 -20.48 25.36
C LEU A 32 13.19 -19.79 26.72
N PHE A 33 13.70 -18.55 26.78
CA PHE A 33 13.87 -17.83 28.05
C PHE A 33 12.75 -16.84 28.36
N ARG A 34 11.81 -16.61 27.41
CA ARG A 34 10.72 -15.62 27.51
C ARG A 34 11.18 -14.23 27.92
N ARG A 35 12.37 -13.83 27.45
CA ARG A 35 12.98 -12.51 27.66
C ARG A 35 13.22 -11.88 26.31
N LYS A 36 12.92 -10.59 26.18
CA LYS A 36 13.31 -9.82 25.00
C LYS A 36 14.83 -9.68 24.97
N TYR A 37 15.42 -9.84 23.80
CA TYR A 37 16.85 -9.59 23.62
C TYR A 37 17.16 -8.10 23.59
N VAL A 38 16.25 -7.28 23.05
CA VAL A 38 16.35 -5.82 23.02
C VAL A 38 15.07 -5.23 23.60
N GLU A 39 15.20 -4.35 24.60
CA GLU A 39 14.13 -3.43 24.99
C GLU A 39 14.08 -2.32 23.94
N VAL A 40 13.12 -2.41 23.02
CA VAL A 40 12.79 -1.28 22.16
C VAL A 40 11.92 -0.36 22.99
N GLU A 41 12.42 0.82 23.35
CA GLU A 41 11.58 1.86 23.93
C GLU A 41 10.59 2.31 22.85
N ASP A 42 9.30 2.06 23.08
CA ASP A 42 8.21 2.35 22.13
C ASP A 42 7.88 3.87 22.03
N TYR A 43 8.89 4.74 22.13
CA TYR A 43 8.70 6.20 22.11
C TYR A 43 8.48 6.70 20.68
N TYR A 44 7.26 6.52 20.17
CA TYR A 44 6.78 7.25 19.00
C TYR A 44 6.45 8.69 19.41
N ASP A 45 7.46 9.54 19.57
CA ASP A 45 7.19 10.97 19.63
C ASP A 45 6.85 11.52 18.26
N SER A 46 5.74 12.23 18.23
CA SER A 46 5.09 12.74 17.04
C SER A 46 5.57 14.16 16.77
N ALA A 47 6.85 14.37 16.46
CA ALA A 47 7.35 15.63 15.88
C ALA A 47 8.88 15.58 15.70
N GLY A 48 9.34 15.06 14.57
CA GLY A 48 10.74 15.16 14.19
C GLY A 48 10.97 14.43 12.88
N GLU A 49 11.38 15.17 11.86
CA GLU A 49 11.93 14.59 10.63
C GLU A 49 13.13 13.71 10.99
N ASP A 50 13.24 12.57 10.30
CA ASP A 50 14.45 11.75 10.19
C ASP A 50 15.04 11.15 11.48
N ASP A 51 14.37 10.15 12.06
CA ASP A 51 15.05 9.10 12.83
C ASP A 51 14.70 7.72 12.25
N VAL A 52 14.90 7.55 10.95
CA VAL A 52 15.25 6.23 10.43
C VAL A 52 16.71 6.06 10.80
N LEU A 53 17.02 5.17 11.75
CA LEU A 53 18.40 4.76 12.04
C LEU A 53 18.93 3.97 10.83
N ILE A 54 19.27 4.67 9.74
CA ILE A 54 19.96 4.10 8.59
C ILE A 54 21.39 3.89 9.06
N CYS A 55 21.68 2.68 9.52
CA CYS A 55 23.05 2.29 9.86
C CYS A 55 23.91 2.45 8.60
N GLU A 56 24.86 3.39 8.62
CA GLU A 56 25.69 3.74 7.47
C GLU A 56 26.61 2.60 7.04
N LYS A 57 26.85 1.62 7.91
CA LYS A 57 27.66 0.42 7.65
C LYS A 57 26.95 -0.83 8.15
N ALA A 58 27.03 -1.90 7.37
CA ALA A 58 26.48 -3.21 7.74
C ALA A 58 27.10 -3.78 9.03
N ASP A 59 28.35 -3.38 9.33
CA ASP A 59 29.07 -3.81 10.53
C ASP A 59 28.52 -3.17 11.81
N ASP A 60 27.83 -2.03 11.71
CA ASP A 60 27.21 -1.33 12.85
C ASP A 60 25.85 -1.96 13.24
N VAL A 61 25.28 -2.84 12.40
CA VAL A 61 24.00 -3.55 12.60
C VAL A 61 24.17 -4.86 13.39
N LEU A 62 25.41 -5.35 13.52
CA LEU A 62 25.68 -6.57 14.28
C LEU A 62 25.75 -6.25 15.78
N LEU A 63 24.57 -6.25 16.39
CA LEU A 63 24.30 -6.33 17.83
C LEU A 63 25.53 -6.74 18.64
N ALA A 64 26.11 -5.74 19.31
CA ALA A 64 27.30 -5.86 20.12
C ALA A 64 27.07 -6.89 21.25
N ASN A 65 27.74 -8.02 21.10
CA ASN A 65 27.83 -9.16 22.02
C ASN A 65 26.55 -10.00 22.22
N PRO A 66 26.59 -11.31 21.93
CA PRO A 66 25.48 -12.20 22.24
C PRO A 66 25.19 -12.26 23.75
N PRO A 67 23.93 -12.49 24.15
CA PRO A 67 23.56 -12.55 25.55
C PRO A 67 24.16 -13.81 26.19
N VAL A 68 24.52 -13.72 27.47
CA VAL A 68 25.00 -14.89 28.23
C VAL A 68 23.82 -15.84 28.42
N VAL A 69 23.87 -17.00 27.76
CA VAL A 69 22.84 -18.04 27.89
C VAL A 69 22.87 -18.61 29.32
N PRO A 70 21.81 -18.45 30.13
CA PRO A 70 21.75 -18.98 31.48
C PRO A 70 21.95 -20.51 31.51
N GLU A 71 22.64 -21.02 32.53
CA GLU A 71 22.75 -22.47 32.77
C GLU A 71 21.49 -23.01 33.44
N ASP A 72 20.36 -22.88 32.75
CA ASP A 72 19.10 -23.41 33.24
C ASP A 72 19.03 -24.94 33.03
N ARG A 73 18.63 -25.68 34.06
CA ARG A 73 18.54 -27.15 34.02
C ARG A 73 17.34 -27.66 33.24
N GLU A 74 16.42 -26.79 32.86
CA GLU A 74 15.21 -27.15 32.13
C GLU A 74 15.40 -27.20 30.61
N ILE A 75 16.49 -26.65 30.06
CA ILE A 75 16.76 -26.57 28.61
C ILE A 75 17.83 -27.58 28.20
N HIS A 76 17.60 -28.27 27.08
CA HIS A 76 18.46 -29.35 26.62
C HIS A 76 19.80 -28.81 26.16
N ALA A 77 20.88 -29.50 26.53
CA ALA A 77 22.25 -29.10 26.23
C ALA A 77 22.48 -28.85 24.72
N ASP A 78 21.82 -29.62 23.86
CA ASP A 78 21.93 -29.43 22.41
C ASP A 78 21.24 -28.16 21.89
N LEU A 79 20.12 -27.73 22.50
CA LEU A 79 19.47 -26.46 22.15
C LEU A 79 20.32 -25.27 22.61
N ARG A 80 20.88 -25.37 23.82
CA ARG A 80 21.85 -24.39 24.34
C ARG A 80 23.08 -24.30 23.43
N GLY A 81 23.65 -25.43 23.05
CA GLY A 81 24.79 -25.50 22.13
C GLY A 81 24.46 -25.02 20.71
N LEU A 82 23.20 -25.16 20.26
CA LEU A 82 22.74 -24.63 18.98
C LEU A 82 22.70 -23.10 18.99
N ILE A 83 22.10 -22.50 20.02
CA ILE A 83 22.04 -21.03 20.19
C ILE A 83 23.45 -20.43 20.22
N GLN A 84 24.37 -21.04 21.00
CA GLN A 84 25.75 -20.59 21.07
C GLN A 84 26.47 -20.63 19.71
N LYS A 85 26.20 -21.66 18.89
CA LYS A 85 26.78 -21.77 17.54
C LYS A 85 26.15 -20.81 16.53
N CYS A 86 24.89 -20.42 16.72
CA CYS A 86 24.23 -19.40 15.90
C CYS A 86 24.87 -18.01 16.05
N TRP A 87 25.44 -17.72 17.22
CA TRP A 87 26.14 -16.45 17.50
C TRP A 87 27.66 -16.52 17.39
N ASP A 88 28.21 -17.67 16.98
CA ASP A 88 29.64 -17.81 16.70
C ASP A 88 30.02 -17.08 15.39
N ASN A 89 31.30 -17.14 15.04
CA ASN A 89 31.86 -16.65 13.78
C ASN A 89 31.03 -17.14 12.59
N VAL A 90 30.93 -16.28 11.56
CA VAL A 90 30.12 -16.48 10.35
C VAL A 90 30.30 -17.87 9.74
N ASP A 91 31.53 -18.39 9.72
CA ASP A 91 31.86 -19.71 9.15
C ASP A 91 31.46 -20.90 10.03
N ASN A 92 31.34 -20.70 11.35
CA ASN A 92 30.99 -21.74 12.31
C ASN A 92 29.47 -21.88 12.52
N ARG A 93 28.68 -20.95 11.95
CA ARG A 93 27.23 -20.97 12.10
C ARG A 93 26.63 -22.20 11.43
N PRO A 94 25.69 -22.89 12.08
CA PRO A 94 25.10 -24.10 11.55
C PRO A 94 24.22 -23.78 10.33
N ASP A 95 24.25 -24.65 9.32
CA ASP A 95 23.29 -24.58 8.22
C ASP A 95 21.86 -24.85 8.70
N ILE A 96 20.86 -24.28 8.02
CA ILE A 96 19.43 -24.37 8.35
C ILE A 96 18.97 -25.82 8.48
N SER A 97 19.49 -26.71 7.63
CA SER A 97 19.19 -28.15 7.68
C SER A 97 19.65 -28.81 8.98
N ARG A 98 20.79 -28.36 9.52
CA ARG A 98 21.36 -28.87 10.78
C ARG A 98 20.63 -28.26 11.97
N ALA A 99 20.36 -26.95 11.94
CA ALA A 99 19.59 -26.26 12.96
C ALA A 99 18.19 -26.87 13.11
N ARG A 100 17.51 -27.15 11.98
CA ARG A 100 16.19 -27.81 11.97
C ARG A 100 16.24 -29.20 12.59
N LYS A 101 17.20 -30.05 12.19
CA LYS A 101 17.34 -31.40 12.76
C LYS A 101 17.55 -31.40 14.27
N ILE A 102 18.40 -30.50 14.79
CA ILE A 102 18.67 -30.39 16.23
C ILE A 102 17.42 -29.88 16.97
N THR A 103 16.76 -28.86 16.42
CA THR A 103 15.55 -28.28 17.00
C THR A 103 14.40 -29.28 17.01
N ASP A 104 14.17 -29.98 15.90
CA ASP A 104 13.13 -31.01 15.78
C ASP A 104 13.40 -32.19 16.75
N ALA A 105 14.65 -32.67 16.83
CA ALA A 105 14.99 -33.80 17.70
C ALA A 105 14.82 -33.45 19.20
N THR A 106 15.26 -32.26 19.60
CA THR A 106 15.20 -31.81 21.00
C THR A 106 13.78 -31.43 21.41
N LEU A 107 13.05 -30.67 20.59
CA LEU A 107 11.66 -30.32 20.88
C LEU A 107 10.75 -31.56 20.84
N LYS A 108 10.96 -32.50 19.91
CA LYS A 108 10.23 -33.77 19.89
C LYS A 108 10.50 -34.59 21.15
N MET A 109 11.73 -34.56 21.69
CA MET A 109 12.05 -35.21 22.96
C MET A 109 11.37 -34.52 24.16
N TYR A 110 11.31 -33.18 24.21
CA TYR A 110 10.55 -32.47 25.25
C TYR A 110 9.05 -32.77 25.21
N VAL A 111 8.51 -32.82 24.00
CA VAL A 111 7.14 -33.19 23.68
C VAL A 111 6.91 -34.63 24.15
N GLU A 112 7.70 -35.61 23.70
CA GLU A 112 7.55 -37.03 24.07
C GLU A 112 7.79 -37.32 25.57
N ALA A 113 8.76 -36.65 26.22
CA ALA A 113 9.07 -36.84 27.64
C ALA A 113 8.01 -36.24 28.57
N SER A 114 7.35 -35.15 28.17
CA SER A 114 6.29 -34.52 28.96
C SER A 114 4.88 -35.10 28.67
N ILE A 115 4.72 -35.84 27.57
CA ILE A 115 3.41 -36.26 27.04
C ILE A 115 2.79 -37.50 27.72
N PHE A 116 3.55 -38.48 28.21
CA PHE A 116 2.93 -39.79 28.46
C PHE A 116 1.96 -39.86 29.65
N LYS A 117 1.94 -38.90 30.60
CA LYS A 117 1.21 -39.12 31.86
C LYS A 117 -0.05 -38.28 32.12
N ARG A 118 -0.28 -37.12 31.48
CA ARG A 118 -1.37 -36.21 31.95
C ARG A 118 -2.20 -35.45 30.92
N ILE A 119 -1.78 -35.26 29.67
CA ILE A 119 -2.34 -34.16 28.84
C ILE A 119 -3.18 -34.58 27.62
N GLN A 120 -3.02 -35.82 27.11
CA GLN A 120 -3.80 -36.31 25.97
C GLN A 120 -5.34 -36.30 26.23
N LEU A 121 -5.76 -36.42 27.49
CA LEU A 121 -7.17 -36.51 27.89
C LEU A 121 -7.87 -35.16 28.15
N VAL A 122 -7.13 -34.04 28.24
CA VAL A 122 -7.69 -32.76 28.72
C VAL A 122 -7.49 -31.57 27.77
N LEU A 123 -6.38 -31.48 27.01
CA LEU A 123 -6.07 -30.24 26.25
C LEU A 123 -6.51 -30.20 24.78
N CYS A 124 -6.91 -31.32 24.17
CA CYS A 124 -7.42 -31.33 22.79
C CYS A 124 -8.88 -30.80 22.67
N ARG A 125 -9.31 -29.86 23.52
CA ARG A 125 -10.66 -29.26 23.44
C ARG A 125 -10.70 -27.76 23.12
N SER A 126 -9.58 -27.10 22.86
CA SER A 126 -9.56 -25.77 22.24
C SER A 126 -8.21 -25.56 21.56
N GLY A 127 -8.18 -25.01 20.35
CA GLY A 127 -6.94 -24.66 19.64
C GLY A 127 -6.01 -23.83 20.51
N SER A 128 -4.71 -23.96 20.27
CA SER A 128 -3.67 -23.23 20.99
C SER A 128 -3.95 -21.72 20.95
N LEU A 129 -3.49 -20.96 21.95
CA LEU A 129 -3.56 -19.48 21.97
C LEU A 129 -3.05 -18.87 20.65
N VAL A 130 -2.04 -19.51 20.05
CA VAL A 130 -1.46 -19.15 18.75
C VAL A 130 -2.47 -19.30 17.61
N ASP A 131 -3.28 -20.36 17.62
CA ASP A 131 -4.32 -20.58 16.59
C ASP A 131 -5.41 -19.51 16.67
N GLN A 132 -5.78 -19.07 17.88
CA GLN A 132 -6.71 -17.96 18.08
C GLN A 132 -6.12 -16.63 17.60
N MET A 133 -4.82 -16.39 17.83
CA MET A 133 -4.13 -15.20 17.34
C MET A 133 -4.02 -15.19 15.81
N ILE A 134 -3.72 -16.33 15.18
CA ILE A 134 -3.68 -16.47 13.72
C ILE A 134 -5.06 -16.19 13.12
N LYS A 135 -6.11 -16.79 13.69
CA LYS A 135 -7.49 -16.55 13.22
C LYS A 135 -7.89 -15.08 13.35
N ASN A 136 -7.59 -14.45 14.48
CA ASN A 136 -7.90 -13.03 14.67
C ASN A 136 -7.12 -12.17 13.66
N MET A 137 -5.82 -12.46 13.45
CA MET A 137 -4.98 -11.79 12.45
C MET A 137 -5.57 -11.92 11.04
N GLU A 138 -6.00 -13.12 10.63
CA GLU A 138 -6.65 -13.35 9.34
C GLU A 138 -7.95 -12.52 9.18
N GLU A 139 -8.77 -12.46 10.22
CA GLU A 139 -10.00 -11.65 10.21
C GLU A 139 -9.67 -10.15 10.07
N TYR A 140 -8.65 -9.65 10.77
CA TYR A 140 -8.18 -8.26 10.64
C TYR A 140 -7.60 -7.97 9.25
N THR A 141 -6.77 -8.85 8.69
CA THR A 141 -6.18 -8.65 7.35
C THR A 141 -7.26 -8.66 6.27
N ASN A 142 -8.22 -9.58 6.35
CA ASN A 142 -9.33 -9.63 5.39
C ASN A 142 -10.20 -8.37 5.47
N GLY A 143 -10.49 -7.90 6.69
CA GLY A 143 -11.23 -6.65 6.89
C GLY A 143 -10.49 -5.43 6.36
N LEU A 144 -9.16 -5.39 6.50
CA LEU A 144 -8.33 -4.32 5.96
C LEU A 144 -8.29 -4.35 4.43
N GLU A 145 -8.13 -5.52 3.82
CA GLU A 145 -8.19 -5.68 2.36
C GLU A 145 -9.52 -5.21 1.79
N GLU A 146 -10.64 -5.59 2.42
CA GLU A 146 -11.96 -5.16 2.00
C GLU A 146 -12.13 -3.63 2.15
N LEU A 147 -11.64 -3.05 3.25
CA LEU A 147 -11.68 -1.61 3.48
C LEU A 147 -10.85 -0.85 2.44
N VAL A 148 -9.63 -1.31 2.15
CA VAL A 148 -8.76 -0.72 1.14
C VAL A 148 -9.43 -0.81 -0.22
N LYS A 149 -9.92 -1.99 -0.63
CA LYS A 149 -10.61 -2.20 -1.90
C LYS A 149 -11.80 -1.25 -2.06
N ARG A 150 -12.62 -1.09 -1.01
CA ARG A 150 -13.77 -0.19 -1.02
C ARG A 150 -13.36 1.27 -1.18
N ARG A 151 -12.35 1.73 -0.42
CA ARG A 151 -11.86 3.11 -0.50
C ARG A 151 -11.24 3.41 -1.86
N THR A 152 -10.43 2.49 -2.38
CA THR A 152 -9.83 2.63 -3.72
C THR A 152 -10.91 2.71 -4.79
N GLY A 153 -11.95 1.87 -4.72
CA GLY A 153 -13.08 1.94 -5.67
C GLY A 153 -13.83 3.27 -5.62
N LEU A 154 -14.11 3.80 -4.43
CA LEU A 154 -14.75 5.12 -4.28
C LEU A 154 -13.87 6.25 -4.83
N LEU A 155 -12.55 6.16 -4.64
CA LEU A 155 -11.60 7.13 -5.16
C LEU A 155 -11.56 7.09 -6.69
N GLU A 156 -11.53 5.90 -7.29
CA GLU A 156 -11.57 5.70 -8.74
C GLU A 156 -12.86 6.26 -9.35
N GLU A 157 -14.02 6.03 -8.73
CA GLU A 157 -15.30 6.60 -9.18
C GLU A 157 -15.32 8.13 -9.10
N ALA A 158 -14.83 8.69 -8.00
CA ALA A 158 -14.74 10.14 -7.82
C ALA A 158 -13.78 10.76 -8.84
N GLN A 159 -12.62 10.13 -9.06
CA GLN A 159 -11.65 10.55 -10.06
C GLN A 159 -12.23 10.51 -11.48
N LYS A 160 -12.94 9.43 -11.82
CA LYS A 160 -13.61 9.31 -13.13
C LYS A 160 -14.64 10.42 -13.35
N LYS A 161 -15.48 10.71 -12.35
CA LYS A 161 -16.47 11.81 -12.43
C LYS A 161 -15.79 13.18 -12.57
N ALA A 162 -14.70 13.41 -11.85
CA ALA A 162 -13.94 14.64 -11.97
C ALA A 162 -13.32 14.80 -13.38
N ASP A 163 -12.79 13.72 -13.94
CA ASP A 163 -12.21 13.69 -15.27
C ASP A 163 -13.24 13.93 -16.39
N GLU A 164 -14.41 13.31 -16.28
CA GLU A 164 -15.54 13.54 -17.20
C GLU A 164 -15.96 15.02 -17.17
N LEU A 165 -16.19 15.57 -15.98
CA LEU A 165 -16.58 16.97 -15.82
C LEU A 165 -15.51 17.94 -16.34
N LEU A 166 -14.23 17.67 -16.07
CA LEU A 166 -13.13 18.49 -16.56
C LEU A 166 -13.08 18.51 -18.09
N SER A 167 -13.37 17.37 -18.73
CA SER A 167 -13.41 17.25 -20.19
C SER A 167 -14.63 17.93 -20.83
N GLU A 168 -15.73 18.11 -20.09
CA GLU A 168 -16.90 18.88 -20.52
C GLU A 168 -16.67 20.39 -20.42
N LEU A 169 -15.91 20.84 -19.42
CA LEU A 169 -15.66 22.26 -19.17
C LEU A 169 -14.53 22.83 -20.03
N LEU A 170 -13.47 22.04 -20.27
CA LEU A 170 -12.24 22.50 -20.91
C LEU A 170 -11.91 21.64 -22.14
N PRO A 171 -11.25 22.21 -23.16
CA PRO A 171 -10.77 21.42 -24.28
C PRO A 171 -9.76 20.38 -23.76
N LYS A 172 -9.78 19.16 -24.33
CA LYS A 172 -8.94 18.03 -23.90
C LYS A 172 -7.47 18.41 -23.68
N SER A 173 -6.88 19.21 -24.57
CA SER A 173 -5.48 19.65 -24.41
C SER A 173 -5.22 20.43 -23.13
N VAL A 174 -6.15 21.32 -22.73
CA VAL A 174 -6.05 22.13 -21.51
C VAL A 174 -6.34 21.29 -20.28
N ALA A 175 -7.32 20.38 -20.36
CA ALA A 175 -7.64 19.46 -19.27
C ALA A 175 -6.44 18.57 -18.91
N GLU A 176 -5.76 17.99 -19.91
CA GLU A 176 -4.57 17.16 -19.68
C GLU A 176 -3.39 17.96 -19.10
N GLU A 177 -3.15 19.17 -19.58
CA GLU A 177 -2.12 20.05 -19.01
C GLU A 177 -2.40 20.37 -17.53
N LEU A 178 -3.67 20.62 -17.17
CA LEU A 178 -4.10 20.88 -15.79
C LEU A 178 -4.03 19.63 -14.89
N LYS A 179 -4.38 18.45 -15.40
CA LYS A 179 -4.25 17.18 -14.65
C LYS A 179 -2.83 16.90 -14.20
N VAL A 180 -1.84 17.29 -15.02
CA VAL A 180 -0.41 17.15 -14.71
C VAL A 180 0.11 18.28 -13.82
N GLY A 181 -0.75 19.22 -13.40
CA GLY A 181 -0.39 20.35 -12.54
C GLY A 181 0.43 21.43 -13.26
N ARG A 182 0.46 21.42 -14.60
CA ARG A 182 1.17 22.47 -15.36
C ARG A 182 0.30 23.71 -15.46
N ARG A 183 0.94 24.88 -15.42
CA ARG A 183 0.28 26.14 -15.76
C ARG A 183 -0.03 26.15 -17.25
N VAL A 184 -1.26 26.50 -17.60
CA VAL A 184 -1.71 26.65 -18.99
C VAL A 184 -1.44 28.09 -19.41
N ASP A 185 -0.44 28.28 -20.27
CA ASP A 185 -0.11 29.59 -20.80
C ASP A 185 -1.15 30.05 -21.84
N ALA A 186 -1.29 31.36 -21.99
CA ALA A 186 -2.17 31.95 -23.00
C ALA A 186 -1.71 31.52 -24.41
N LYS A 187 -2.58 30.82 -25.14
CA LYS A 187 -2.29 30.38 -26.51
C LYS A 187 -2.58 31.53 -27.49
N ASN A 188 -1.59 31.86 -28.32
CA ASN A 188 -1.74 32.79 -29.43
C ASN A 188 -2.07 32.00 -30.71
N TYR A 189 -3.18 32.33 -31.35
CA TYR A 189 -3.60 31.71 -32.60
C TYR A 189 -3.28 32.64 -33.77
N LYS A 190 -2.63 32.11 -34.82
CA LYS A 190 -2.26 32.87 -36.02
C LYS A 190 -3.47 33.50 -36.73
N SER A 191 -4.63 32.86 -36.61
CA SER A 191 -5.93 33.35 -37.08
C SER A 191 -7.02 32.71 -36.23
N ALA A 192 -8.03 33.48 -35.83
CA ALA A 192 -9.18 33.02 -35.08
C ALA A 192 -10.45 33.70 -35.60
N SER A 193 -11.53 32.93 -35.73
CA SER A 193 -12.85 33.44 -36.13
C SER A 193 -13.81 33.32 -34.95
N ILE A 194 -14.43 34.43 -34.55
CA ILE A 194 -15.39 34.48 -33.45
C ILE A 194 -16.79 34.65 -34.06
N LEU A 195 -17.72 33.77 -33.71
CA LEU A 195 -19.13 33.88 -34.09
C LEU A 195 -19.91 34.52 -32.94
N TYR A 196 -20.45 35.72 -33.17
CA TYR A 196 -21.47 36.31 -32.32
C TYR A 196 -22.82 36.18 -33.04
N SER A 197 -23.75 35.43 -32.45
CA SER A 197 -25.08 35.22 -33.00
C SER A 197 -26.10 35.64 -31.96
N ASP A 198 -27.00 36.53 -32.37
CA ASP A 198 -28.16 36.96 -31.60
C ASP A 198 -29.44 36.55 -32.34
N ILE A 199 -30.50 36.24 -31.59
CA ILE A 199 -31.79 35.87 -32.15
C ILE A 199 -32.65 37.12 -32.24
N VAL A 200 -32.83 37.64 -33.45
CA VAL A 200 -33.64 38.82 -33.69
C VAL A 200 -35.09 38.53 -33.29
N GLY A 201 -35.68 39.40 -32.47
CA GLY A 201 -37.09 39.26 -32.06
C GLY A 201 -37.35 38.16 -31.02
N PHE A 202 -36.32 37.65 -30.34
CA PHE A 202 -36.45 36.60 -29.32
C PHE A 202 -37.47 36.96 -28.23
N THR A 203 -37.52 38.22 -27.78
CA THR A 203 -38.48 38.70 -26.78
C THR A 203 -39.93 38.57 -27.25
N SER A 204 -40.22 38.91 -28.51
CA SER A 204 -41.55 38.79 -29.10
C SER A 204 -41.93 37.31 -29.26
N LEU A 205 -41.00 36.49 -29.76
CA LEU A 205 -41.20 35.04 -29.89
C LEU A 205 -41.50 34.38 -28.54
N CYS A 206 -40.78 34.74 -27.48
CA CYS A 206 -41.03 34.21 -26.13
C CYS A 206 -42.34 34.71 -25.52
N SER A 207 -42.89 35.83 -26.00
CA SER A 207 -44.16 36.39 -25.51
C SER A 207 -45.37 35.71 -26.16
N GLU A 208 -45.19 35.14 -27.35
CA GLU A 208 -46.26 34.52 -28.15
C GLU A 208 -46.24 32.98 -28.11
N SER A 209 -45.15 32.37 -27.65
CA SER A 209 -44.97 30.90 -27.60
C SER A 209 -45.01 30.33 -26.18
N GLU A 210 -45.38 29.06 -26.06
CA GLU A 210 -45.34 28.37 -24.77
C GLU A 210 -43.87 28.11 -24.35
N PRO A 211 -43.52 28.20 -23.05
CA PRO A 211 -42.14 28.01 -22.59
C PRO A 211 -41.49 26.71 -23.08
N MET A 212 -42.25 25.62 -23.20
CA MET A 212 -41.75 24.34 -23.75
C MET A 212 -41.36 24.45 -25.22
N GLU A 213 -42.10 25.20 -26.03
CA GLU A 213 -41.81 25.39 -27.47
C GLU A 213 -40.52 26.19 -27.67
N VAL A 214 -40.32 27.23 -26.86
CA VAL A 214 -39.09 28.05 -26.88
C VAL A 214 -37.86 27.18 -26.51
N VAL A 215 -37.98 26.34 -25.48
CA VAL A 215 -36.90 25.42 -25.07
C VAL A 215 -36.60 24.42 -26.17
N ALA A 216 -37.61 23.86 -26.83
CA ALA A 216 -37.44 22.92 -27.93
C ALA A 216 -36.74 23.58 -29.14
N LEU A 217 -37.15 24.80 -29.50
CA LEU A 217 -36.52 25.57 -30.57
C LEU A 217 -35.04 25.84 -30.29
N LEU A 218 -34.73 26.36 -29.09
CA LEU A 218 -33.35 26.65 -28.68
C LEU A 218 -32.50 25.38 -28.66
N SER A 219 -33.03 24.30 -28.11
CA SER A 219 -32.34 23.01 -28.06
C SER A 219 -31.99 22.51 -29.46
N GLY A 220 -32.94 22.57 -30.41
CA GLY A 220 -32.70 22.19 -31.79
C GLY A 220 -31.68 23.09 -32.50
N MET A 221 -31.70 24.40 -32.24
CA MET A 221 -30.73 25.35 -32.80
C MET A 221 -29.31 25.07 -32.27
N PHE A 222 -29.16 24.91 -30.95
CA PHE A 222 -27.86 24.61 -30.34
C PHE A 222 -27.32 23.24 -30.74
N GLN A 223 -28.18 22.23 -30.91
CA GLN A 223 -27.76 20.92 -31.43
C GLN A 223 -27.16 21.03 -32.83
N LYS A 224 -27.77 21.84 -33.72
CA LYS A 224 -27.24 22.08 -35.07
C LYS A 224 -25.89 22.80 -35.03
N PHE A 225 -25.76 23.82 -34.18
CA PHE A 225 -24.47 24.50 -34.00
C PHE A 225 -23.41 23.55 -33.44
N ASP A 226 -23.74 22.76 -32.43
CA ASP A 226 -22.81 21.81 -31.82
C ASP A 226 -22.37 20.73 -32.82
N HIS A 227 -23.26 20.31 -33.72
CA HIS A 227 -22.92 19.41 -34.82
C HIS A 227 -21.90 20.04 -35.80
N ILE A 228 -22.13 21.28 -36.24
CA ILE A 228 -21.21 22.01 -37.13
C ILE A 228 -19.85 22.19 -36.45
N ILE A 229 -19.84 22.57 -35.17
CA ILE A 229 -18.60 22.76 -34.40
C ILE A 229 -17.81 21.44 -34.30
N SER A 230 -18.50 20.31 -34.06
CA SER A 230 -17.90 18.98 -34.02
C SER A 230 -17.23 18.59 -35.34
N VAL A 231 -17.89 18.87 -36.49
CA VAL A 231 -17.36 18.57 -37.83
C VAL A 231 -16.13 19.43 -38.17
N HIS A 232 -16.12 20.70 -37.75
CA HIS A 232 -15.06 21.65 -38.09
C HIS A 232 -13.97 21.78 -37.02
N ASN A 233 -13.93 20.88 -36.03
CA ASN A 233 -12.95 20.89 -34.93
C ASN A 233 -12.91 22.25 -34.17
N GLY A 234 -14.05 22.95 -34.12
CA GLY A 234 -14.20 24.23 -33.43
C GLY A 234 -14.32 24.05 -31.91
N TYR A 235 -13.99 25.10 -31.15
CA TYR A 235 -14.15 25.09 -29.70
C TYR A 235 -15.32 26.00 -29.27
N LYS A 236 -16.28 25.43 -28.54
CA LYS A 236 -17.38 26.17 -27.92
C LYS A 236 -16.95 26.69 -26.56
N VAL A 237 -16.71 27.99 -26.46
CA VAL A 237 -16.44 28.66 -25.17
C VAL A 237 -17.78 28.91 -24.48
N ARG A 238 -17.99 28.33 -23.29
CA ARG A 238 -19.05 28.78 -22.38
C ARG A 238 -18.47 29.83 -21.46
N LYS A 239 -19.11 30.99 -21.32
CA LYS A 239 -18.71 31.93 -20.26
C LYS A 239 -18.93 31.23 -18.92
N PRO A 240 -17.90 31.03 -18.08
CA PRO A 240 -18.14 30.71 -16.70
C PRO A 240 -18.92 31.89 -16.11
N SER A 241 -20.01 31.60 -15.41
CA SER A 241 -20.76 32.58 -14.65
C SER A 241 -19.80 33.22 -13.64
N LEU A 242 -19.27 34.40 -13.96
CA LEU A 242 -18.45 35.24 -13.08
C LEU A 242 -19.34 35.75 -11.94
N HIS A 243 -19.62 34.91 -10.96
CA HIS A 243 -20.19 35.28 -9.66
C HIS A 243 -19.28 34.87 -8.49
N LEU A 244 -18.08 34.34 -8.76
CA LEU A 244 -17.17 33.83 -7.72
C LEU A 244 -15.82 34.57 -7.63
N ALA A 245 -15.68 35.74 -8.26
CA ALA A 245 -14.42 36.51 -8.25
C ALA A 245 -14.51 37.87 -7.51
N GLN A 246 -15.37 37.95 -6.49
CA GLN A 246 -15.34 39.04 -5.51
C GLN A 246 -15.50 38.45 -4.10
N ARG A 247 -14.39 37.96 -3.55
CA ARG A 247 -14.14 37.88 -2.11
C ARG A 247 -12.64 37.78 -1.87
#